data_AF-A0A2B9Q3H4-F1
#
_entry.id   AF-A0A2B9Q3H4-F1
#
_cell.length_a   1.000
_cell.length_b   1.000
_cell.length_c   1.000
_cell.angle_alpha   90.00
_cell.angle_beta   90.00
_cell.angle_gamma   90.00
#
_symmetry.space_group_name_H-M   'P 1'
#
loop_
_entity.id
_entity.type
_entity.pdbx_description
1 polymer ?
#
loop_
_entity_poly.entity_id
_entity_poly.type
_entity_poly.pdbx_seq_one_letter_code
_entity_poly.pdbx_strand_id
1 'polypeptide(L)'
;MKTKKWTIWGIIFYIHSIFLLALGIDRVNGYNSGEYSSDLSKHVYVGGDAYNYIINSNMLTAFFVLSASFFVAGTMLIVTGSIVRAIKTNQAQTPVQQVAKQEPVSTQQ
;
A
#
# COMPACT_ATOMS: atom_id res chain seq x y z
N MET A 1 18.61 -12.71 -0.91
CA MET A 1 17.40 -12.63 -1.77
C MET A 1 16.05 -12.83 -1.05
N LYS A 2 15.92 -13.66 -0.01
CA LYS A 2 14.60 -14.03 0.56
C LYS A 2 13.80 -12.90 1.24
N THR A 3 14.45 -11.84 1.75
CA THR A 3 13.78 -10.73 2.46
C THR A 3 13.14 -9.68 1.55
N LYS A 4 13.56 -9.60 0.27
CA LYS A 4 12.97 -8.64 -0.69
C LYS A 4 11.52 -8.95 -1.04
N LYS A 5 11.09 -10.20 -0.84
CA LYS A 5 9.73 -10.67 -1.18
C LYS A 5 8.64 -9.84 -0.48
N TRP A 6 8.81 -9.55 0.81
CA TRP A 6 7.87 -8.75 1.59
C TRP A 6 7.72 -7.33 1.06
N THR A 7 8.85 -6.71 0.71
CA THR A 7 8.86 -5.37 0.09
C THR A 7 8.20 -5.37 -1.28
N ILE A 8 8.44 -6.39 -2.12
CA ILE A 8 7.81 -6.52 -3.43
C ILE A 8 6.29 -6.63 -3.28
N TRP A 9 5.80 -7.49 -2.39
CA TRP A 9 4.37 -7.61 -2.12
C TRP A 9 3.77 -6.30 -1.56
N GLY A 10 4.49 -5.62 -0.68
CA GLY A 10 4.10 -4.30 -0.20
C GLY A 10 3.90 -3.31 -1.34
N ILE A 11 4.86 -3.21 -2.27
CA ILE A 11 4.78 -2.33 -3.44
C ILE A 11 3.56 -2.67 -4.33
N ILE A 12 3.30 -3.96 -4.57
CA ILE A 12 2.12 -4.39 -5.34
C ILE A 12 0.83 -3.89 -4.68
N PHE A 13 0.73 -3.99 -3.35
CA PHE A 13 -0.43 -3.51 -2.59
C PHE A 13 -0.58 -1.98 -2.68
N TYR A 14 0.52 -1.24 -2.66
CA TYR A 14 0.51 0.21 -2.87
C TYR A 14 0.03 0.59 -4.26
N ILE A 15 0.50 -0.09 -5.31
CA ILE A 15 0.04 0.13 -6.69
C ILE A 15 -1.47 -0.15 -6.79
N HIS A 16 -1.94 -1.23 -6.17
CA HIS A 16 -3.37 -1.58 -6.16
C HIS A 16 -4.21 -0.54 -5.40
N SER A 17 -3.71 -0.04 -4.27
CA SER A 17 -4.36 1.03 -3.51
C SER A 17 -4.52 2.31 -4.33
N ILE A 18 -3.47 2.74 -5.05
CA ILE A 18 -3.51 3.92 -5.93
C ILE A 18 -4.50 3.70 -7.08
N PHE A 19 -4.49 2.51 -7.70
CA PHE A 19 -5.41 2.17 -8.78
C PHE A 19 -6.87 2.23 -8.32
N LEU A 20 -7.20 1.66 -7.15
CA LEU A 20 -8.55 1.72 -6.57
C LEU A 20 -8.97 3.14 -6.20
N LEU A 21 -8.05 3.95 -5.69
CA LEU A 21 -8.32 5.36 -5.39
C LEU A 21 -8.64 6.13 -6.67
N ALA A 22 -7.84 5.94 -7.72
CA ALA A 22 -8.06 6.56 -9.03
C ALA A 22 -9.40 6.13 -9.64
N LEU A 23 -9.76 4.84 -9.56
CA LEU A 23 -11.08 4.36 -9.99
C LEU A 23 -12.22 4.99 -9.20
N GLY A 24 -12.07 5.11 -7.88
CA GLY A 24 -13.06 5.79 -7.03
C GLY A 24 -13.27 7.24 -7.45
N ILE A 25 -12.18 7.97 -7.72
CA ILE A 25 -12.21 9.38 -8.15
C ILE A 25 -12.80 9.52 -9.57
N ASP A 26 -12.34 8.71 -10.52
CA ASP A 26 -12.87 8.70 -11.90
C ASP A 26 -14.38 8.44 -11.93
N ARG A 27 -14.82 7.51 -11.09
CA ARG A 27 -16.23 7.19 -10.91
C ARG A 27 -17.02 8.40 -10.42
N VAL A 28 -16.44 9.29 -9.60
CA VAL A 28 -17.08 10.55 -9.17
C VAL A 28 -17.10 11.61 -10.27
N ASN A 29 -16.01 11.71 -11.03
CA ASN A 29 -15.89 12.69 -12.10
C ASN A 29 -16.85 12.40 -13.27
N GLY A 30 -17.20 11.13 -13.50
CA GLY A 30 -18.25 10.73 -14.45
C GLY A 30 -19.68 11.13 -14.09
N TYR A 31 -19.92 11.83 -12.96
CA TYR A 31 -21.25 12.37 -12.61
C TYR A 31 -21.50 13.79 -13.09
N ASN A 32 -20.50 14.47 -13.67
CA ASN A 32 -20.68 15.80 -14.24
C ASN A 32 -21.43 15.69 -15.58
N SER A 33 -22.74 15.50 -15.52
CA SER A 33 -23.64 15.73 -16.65
C SER A 33 -23.91 17.24 -16.73
N GLY A 34 -23.10 17.98 -17.47
CA GLY A 34 -23.56 19.26 -18.00
C GLY A 34 -24.81 19.01 -18.86
N GLU A 35 -25.79 19.92 -18.81
CA GLU A 35 -27.08 19.86 -19.54
C GLU A 35 -26.98 19.50 -21.04
N TYR A 36 -25.79 19.55 -21.63
CA TYR A 36 -25.53 19.38 -23.07
C TYR A 36 -24.59 18.22 -23.43
N SER A 37 -24.18 17.35 -22.49
CA SER A 37 -23.21 16.28 -22.77
C SER A 37 -23.75 14.90 -22.40
N SER A 38 -24.56 14.34 -23.30
CA SER A 38 -25.13 12.98 -23.20
C SER A 38 -24.08 11.85 -23.20
N ASP A 39 -22.84 12.13 -23.60
CA ASP A 39 -21.73 11.15 -23.62
C ASP A 39 -20.98 11.02 -22.29
N LEU A 40 -21.09 11.98 -21.37
CA LEU A 40 -20.39 11.93 -20.06
C LEU A 40 -21.21 11.24 -18.96
N SER A 41 -22.50 10.99 -19.19
CA SER A 41 -23.44 10.41 -18.23
C SER A 41 -23.36 8.88 -18.12
N LYS A 42 -22.15 8.31 -18.04
CA LYS A 42 -21.92 6.85 -17.96
C LYS A 42 -22.55 6.21 -16.72
N HIS A 43 -22.90 7.02 -15.73
CA HIS A 43 -23.21 6.59 -14.37
C HIS A 43 -24.41 7.30 -13.73
N VAL A 44 -25.15 8.08 -14.51
CA VAL A 44 -26.28 8.89 -14.06
C VAL A 44 -27.58 8.11 -14.29
N TYR A 45 -28.38 7.93 -13.24
CA TYR A 45 -29.64 7.18 -13.30
C TYR A 45 -30.83 8.10 -13.65
N VAL A 46 -30.75 9.36 -13.24
CA VAL A 46 -31.65 10.49 -13.57
C VAL A 46 -30.76 11.73 -13.57
N GLY A 47 -30.82 12.67 -14.54
CA GLY A 47 -29.80 13.74 -14.72
C GLY A 47 -29.27 14.40 -13.42
N GLY A 48 -27.94 14.59 -13.31
CA GLY A 48 -27.16 15.54 -12.49
C GLY A 48 -27.55 15.94 -11.04
N ASP A 49 -28.64 15.42 -10.49
CA ASP A 49 -29.24 15.88 -9.25
C ASP A 49 -28.58 15.25 -8.01
N ALA A 50 -28.92 15.80 -6.84
CA ALA A 50 -28.42 15.33 -5.55
C ALA A 50 -28.68 13.83 -5.31
N TYR A 51 -29.67 13.23 -5.98
CA TYR A 51 -30.05 11.84 -5.79
C TYR A 51 -28.97 10.88 -6.31
N ASN A 52 -28.35 11.16 -7.47
CA ASN A 52 -27.25 10.31 -7.97
C ASN A 52 -26.02 10.37 -7.06
N TYR A 53 -25.70 11.54 -6.53
CA TYR A 53 -24.57 11.71 -5.62
C TYR A 53 -24.78 10.92 -4.32
N ILE A 54 -26.00 10.90 -3.77
CA ILE A 54 -26.32 10.14 -2.56
C ILE A 54 -26.21 8.63 -2.81
N ILE A 55 -26.82 8.10 -3.86
CA ILE A 55 -26.77 6.66 -4.16
C ILE A 55 -25.34 6.19 -4.44
N ASN A 56 -24.58 6.98 -5.21
CA ASN A 56 -23.26 6.56 -5.61
C ASN A 56 -22.16 6.87 -4.58
N SER A 57 -22.47 7.63 -3.52
CA SER A 57 -21.57 7.86 -2.38
C SER A 57 -21.16 6.54 -1.69
N ASN A 58 -22.05 5.55 -1.64
CA ASN A 58 -21.74 4.23 -1.08
C ASN A 58 -20.68 3.49 -1.91
N MET A 59 -20.75 3.60 -3.24
CA MET A 59 -19.77 2.96 -4.12
C MET A 59 -18.42 3.67 -4.06
N LEU A 60 -18.41 5.00 -3.97
CA LEU A 60 -17.20 5.79 -3.70
C LEU A 60 -16.56 5.37 -2.37
N THR A 61 -17.38 5.28 -1.32
CA THR A 61 -16.94 4.85 0.01
C THR A 61 -16.33 3.46 -0.05
N ALA A 62 -16.93 2.52 -0.80
CA ALA A 62 -16.38 1.17 -0.99
C ALA A 62 -14.98 1.20 -1.65
N PHE A 63 -14.79 2.01 -2.71
CA PHE A 63 -13.48 2.17 -3.34
C PHE A 63 -12.44 2.77 -2.38
N PHE A 64 -12.82 3.77 -1.59
CA PHE A 64 -11.93 4.42 -0.64
C PHE A 64 -11.53 3.48 0.51
N VAL A 65 -12.49 2.74 1.06
CA VAL A 65 -12.24 1.74 2.12
C VAL A 65 -11.35 0.62 1.58
N LEU A 66 -11.59 0.13 0.37
CA LEU A 66 -10.76 -0.90 -0.24
C LEU A 66 -9.33 -0.39 -0.51
N SER A 67 -9.20 0.83 -1.06
CA SER A 67 -7.91 1.49 -1.26
C SER A 67 -7.14 1.65 0.06
N ALA A 68 -7.78 2.12 1.13
CA ALA A 68 -7.18 2.25 2.45
C ALA A 68 -6.76 0.90 3.04
N SER A 69 -7.57 -0.14 2.83
CA SER A 69 -7.26 -1.50 3.29
C SER A 69 -5.98 -2.04 2.64
N PHE A 70 -5.83 -1.86 1.32
CA PHE A 70 -4.61 -2.24 0.60
C PHE A 70 -3.40 -1.41 1.03
N PHE A 71 -3.57 -0.10 1.28
CA PHE A 71 -2.51 0.76 1.79
C PHE A 71 -1.98 0.29 3.15
N VAL A 72 -2.88 0.02 4.10
CA VAL A 72 -2.52 -0.47 5.43
C VAL A 72 -1.84 -1.83 5.35
N ALA A 73 -2.38 -2.76 4.57
CA ALA A 73 -1.79 -4.09 4.37
C ALA A 73 -0.39 -4.01 3.72
N GLY A 74 -0.21 -3.15 2.71
CA GLY A 74 1.09 -2.90 2.09
C GLY A 74 2.12 -2.34 3.09
N THR A 75 1.70 -1.41 3.95
CA THR A 75 2.53 -0.86 5.03
C THR A 75 2.95 -1.95 6.02
N MET A 76 2.00 -2.79 6.45
CA MET A 76 2.27 -3.91 7.36
C MET A 76 3.26 -4.93 6.78
N LEU A 77 3.16 -5.23 5.48
CA LEU A 77 4.12 -6.12 4.80
C LEU A 77 5.54 -5.56 4.80
N ILE A 78 5.72 -4.26 4.52
CA ILE A 78 7.02 -3.61 4.49
C ILE A 78 7.64 -3.55 5.90
N VAL A 79 6.86 -3.12 6.90
CA VAL A 79 7.29 -3.03 8.30
C VAL A 79 7.68 -4.41 8.82
N THR A 80 6.80 -5.41 8.67
CA THR A 80 7.06 -6.79 9.11
C THR A 80 8.29 -7.36 8.41
N GLY A 81 8.41 -7.17 7.09
CA GLY A 81 9.58 -7.61 6.32
C GLY A 81 10.89 -6.98 6.81
N SER A 82 10.84 -5.71 7.22
CA SER A 82 11.99 -4.96 7.74
C SER A 82 12.40 -5.44 9.13
N ILE A 83 11.44 -5.67 10.03
CA ILE A 83 11.69 -6.22 11.37
C ILE A 83 12.29 -7.63 11.27
N VAL A 84 11.69 -8.52 10.46
CA VAL A 84 12.19 -9.89 10.27
C VAL A 84 13.60 -9.88 9.69
N ARG A 85 13.92 -8.95 8.79
CA ARG A 85 15.28 -8.78 8.25
C ARG A 85 16.25 -8.35 9.35
N ALA A 86 15.90 -7.36 10.16
CA ALA A 86 16.75 -6.86 11.24
C ALA A 86 17.08 -7.98 12.25
N ILE A 87 16.08 -8.75 12.68
CA ILE A 87 16.28 -9.87 13.62
C ILE A 87 17.25 -10.91 13.03
N LYS A 88 17.08 -11.30 11.76
CA LYS A 88 17.98 -12.26 11.10
C LYS A 88 19.40 -11.74 10.94
N THR A 89 19.57 -10.45 10.65
CA THR A 89 20.89 -9.83 10.55
C THR A 89 21.60 -9.82 11.91
N ASN A 90 20.89 -9.49 12.99
CA ASN A 90 21.46 -9.50 14.35
C ASN A 90 21.90 -10.91 14.79
N GLN A 91 21.11 -11.96 14.50
CA GLN A 91 21.48 -13.35 14.84
C GLN A 91 22.69 -13.89 14.06
N ALA A 92 22.91 -13.42 12.84
CA ALA A 92 24.05 -13.85 12.02
C ALA A 92 25.39 -13.25 12.48
N GLN A 93 25.37 -12.15 13.24
CA GLN A 93 26.57 -11.46 13.72
C GLN A 93 27.10 -12.02 15.05
N THR A 94 26.23 -12.64 15.85
CA THR A 94 26.57 -13.19 17.18
C THR A 94 27.70 -14.24 17.19
N PRO A 95 27.85 -15.15 16.21
CA PRO A 95 28.93 -16.14 16.23
C PRO A 95 30.32 -15.59 15.87
N VAL A 96 30.39 -14.58 14.98
CA VAL A 96 31.66 -14.10 14.40
C VAL A 96 32.32 -13.03 15.28
N GLN A 97 31.53 -12.19 15.94
CA GLN A 97 32.05 -11.15 16.84
C GLN A 97 32.53 -11.70 18.19
N GLN A 98 32.07 -12.88 18.61
CA GLN A 98 32.56 -13.53 19.84
C GLN A 98 33.96 -14.13 19.67
N VAL A 99 34.31 -14.62 18.47
CA VAL A 99 35.65 -15.17 18.19
C VAL A 99 36.67 -14.05 17.95
N ALA A 100 36.31 -12.99 17.23
CA ALA A 100 37.21 -11.86 16.97
C ALA A 100 37.52 -10.99 18.20
N LYS A 101 36.70 -11.06 19.25
CA LYS A 101 36.94 -10.34 20.52
C LYS A 101 37.80 -11.16 21.51
N GLN A 102 38.14 -12.40 21.18
CA GLN A 102 38.90 -13.31 22.03
C GLN A 102 40.36 -13.52 21.58
N GLU A 103 40.84 -12.92 20.49
CA GLU A 103 42.28 -12.89 20.20
C GLU A 103 42.99 -12.04 21.27
N PRO A 104 43.84 -12.65 22.12
CA PRO A 104 44.45 -11.95 23.22
C PRO A 104 45.61 -11.07 22.70
N VAL A 105 45.62 -9.82 23.16
CA VAL A 105 46.83 -9.00 23.24
C VAL A 105 47.79 -9.69 24.21
N SER A 106 48.55 -10.67 23.72
CA SER A 106 49.61 -11.31 24.50
C SER A 106 50.78 -11.70 23.61
N THR A 107 51.31 -10.73 22.87
CA THR A 107 52.69 -10.75 22.41
C THR A 107 53.15 -9.30 22.36
N GLN A 108 53.89 -8.86 23.39
CA GLN A 108 55.01 -7.89 23.42
C GLN A 108 55.47 -7.87 24.89
N GLN A 109 56.40 -8.78 25.21
CA GLN A 109 57.81 -8.51 25.57
C GLN A 109 57.96 -7.87 26.94
#